data_AF-U1PRR8-F1
#
_entry.id   AF-U1PRR8-F1
#
_cell.length_a   1.000
_cell.length_b   1.000
_cell.length_c   1.000
_cell.angle_alpha   90.00
_cell.angle_beta   90.00
_cell.angle_gamma   90.00
#
_symmetry.space_group_name_H-M   'P 1'
#
loop_
_entity.id
_entity.type
_entity.pdbx_description
1 polymer ?
#
loop_
_entity_poly.entity_id
_entity_poly.type
_entity_poly.pdbx_seq_one_letter_code
_entity_poly.pdbx_strand_id
1 'polypeptide(L)'
;EQAESMQEVTQEVANLSASVEEVAASAEQVATASEQAESLAEDGQAAAGEVENAMDGIYEAAGNVAESVETIQSRVDEISEIVTVIDNIADQTNLLALNANIEAARSAEGDGFAVVADEVKSLAEESQDRAAEIEETIAAIQSDTAAAVDTIEESNQQVERGADAVQNAIDILDEIGTAVSEVDDGITEVANATDSQASSTEEVATMVEETADTAREVSQKADQIADETNAQSARIDEIGTHIDEML
;
A
#
# COMPACT_ATOMS: atom_id res chain seq x y z
N GLU A 1 3.48 -54.16 34.28
CA GLU A 1 4.29 -54.26 33.06
C GLU A 1 3.45 -54.23 31.78
N GLN A 2 3.00 -55.35 31.18
CA GLN A 2 2.36 -55.30 29.85
C GLN A 2 1.07 -54.45 29.78
N ALA A 3 0.20 -54.54 30.79
CA ALA A 3 -1.00 -53.69 30.88
C ALA A 3 -0.70 -52.20 31.13
N GLU A 4 0.43 -51.92 31.78
CA GLU A 4 0.90 -50.56 32.12
C GLU A 4 1.46 -49.88 30.87
N SER A 5 2.27 -50.59 30.09
CA SER A 5 2.75 -50.10 28.78
C SER A 5 1.61 -49.85 27.79
N MET A 6 0.55 -50.66 27.81
CA MET A 6 -0.62 -50.42 26.96
C MET A 6 -1.39 -49.16 27.38
N GLN A 7 -1.50 -48.89 28.68
CA GLN A 7 -2.09 -47.64 29.17
C GLN A 7 -1.29 -46.40 28.74
N GLU A 8 0.05 -46.48 28.79
CA GLU A 8 0.91 -45.40 28.28
C GLU A 8 0.68 -45.17 26.79
N VAL A 9 0.65 -46.22 25.96
CA VAL A 9 0.42 -46.07 24.52
C VAL A 9 -0.96 -45.49 24.22
N THR A 10 -2.02 -45.91 24.92
CA THR A 10 -3.36 -45.31 24.76
C THR A 10 -3.35 -43.81 25.10
N GLN A 11 -2.62 -43.41 26.14
CA GLN A 11 -2.49 -42.00 26.51
C GLN A 11 -1.75 -41.19 25.43
N GLU A 12 -0.67 -41.74 24.86
CA GLU A 12 0.06 -41.12 23.76
C GLU A 12 -0.80 -40.96 22.50
N VAL A 13 -1.61 -41.98 22.17
CA VAL A 13 -2.56 -41.90 21.04
C VAL A 13 -3.61 -40.82 21.27
N ALA A 14 -4.14 -40.70 22.49
CA ALA A 14 -5.09 -39.63 22.83
C ALA A 14 -4.44 -38.23 22.72
N ASN A 15 -3.19 -38.09 23.16
CA ASN A 15 -2.44 -36.84 23.02
C ASN A 15 -2.17 -36.50 21.54
N LEU A 16 -1.86 -37.50 20.72
CA LEU A 16 -1.68 -37.32 19.28
C LEU A 16 -2.98 -36.87 18.61
N SER A 17 -4.11 -37.48 18.94
CA SER A 17 -5.44 -37.09 18.45
C SER A 17 -5.74 -35.62 18.78
N ALA A 18 -5.51 -35.20 20.02
CA ALA A 18 -5.70 -33.80 20.42
C ALA A 18 -4.77 -32.84 19.66
N SER A 19 -3.52 -33.26 19.41
CA SER A 19 -2.56 -32.45 18.64
C SER A 19 -2.97 -32.31 17.17
N VAL A 20 -3.52 -33.38 16.57
CA VAL A 20 -4.05 -33.36 15.20
C VAL A 20 -5.24 -32.41 15.08
N GLU A 21 -6.16 -32.43 16.05
CA GLU A 21 -7.28 -31.47 16.10
C GLU A 21 -6.79 -30.02 16.23
N GLU A 22 -5.78 -29.77 17.05
CA GLU A 22 -5.19 -28.43 17.23
C GLU A 22 -4.51 -27.92 15.95
N VAL A 23 -3.79 -28.79 15.23
CA VAL A 23 -3.19 -28.46 13.93
C VAL A 23 -4.27 -28.18 12.88
N ALA A 24 -5.34 -28.98 12.84
CA ALA A 24 -6.46 -28.75 11.91
C ALA A 24 -7.11 -27.39 12.16
N ALA A 25 -7.41 -27.05 13.41
CA ALA A 25 -7.98 -25.75 13.78
C ALA A 25 -7.04 -24.59 13.43
N SER A 26 -5.73 -24.76 13.63
CA SER A 26 -4.73 -23.76 13.26
C SER A 26 -4.65 -23.57 11.74
N ALA A 27 -4.76 -24.66 10.97
CA ALA A 27 -4.77 -24.61 9.51
C ALA A 27 -5.97 -23.83 8.97
N GLU A 28 -7.17 -24.06 9.52
CA GLU A 28 -8.39 -23.32 9.14
C GLU A 28 -8.30 -21.82 9.48
N GLN A 29 -7.67 -21.48 10.61
CA GLN A 29 -7.40 -20.09 10.98
C GLN A 29 -6.43 -19.40 10.01
N VAL A 30 -5.37 -20.11 9.60
CA VAL A 30 -4.41 -19.58 8.62
C VAL A 30 -5.07 -19.40 7.26
N ALA A 31 -5.88 -20.36 6.79
CA ALA A 31 -6.63 -20.23 5.54
C ALA A 31 -7.54 -18.99 5.54
N THR A 32 -8.31 -18.80 6.62
CA THR A 32 -9.16 -17.60 6.78
C THR A 32 -8.35 -16.29 6.76
N ALA A 33 -7.17 -16.30 7.41
CA ALA A 33 -6.29 -15.14 7.43
C ALA A 33 -5.67 -14.85 6.05
N SER A 34 -5.34 -15.88 5.28
CA SER A 34 -4.88 -15.77 3.89
C SER A 34 -5.94 -15.16 3.00
N GLU A 35 -7.18 -15.66 3.01
CA GLU A 35 -8.30 -15.07 2.24
C GLU A 35 -8.50 -13.59 2.57
N GLN A 36 -8.42 -13.22 3.86
CA GLN A 36 -8.51 -11.82 4.27
C GLN A 36 -7.31 -10.99 3.78
N ALA A 37 -6.10 -11.54 3.80
CA ALA A 37 -4.92 -10.85 3.31
C ALA A 37 -4.95 -10.63 1.79
N GLU A 38 -5.46 -11.61 1.03
CA GLU A 38 -5.68 -11.49 -0.41
C GLU A 38 -6.66 -10.35 -0.73
N SER A 39 -7.83 -10.34 -0.07
CA SER A 39 -8.81 -9.27 -0.24
C SER A 39 -8.25 -7.89 0.11
N LEU A 40 -7.42 -7.78 1.17
CA LEU A 40 -6.77 -6.52 1.53
C LEU A 40 -5.72 -6.08 0.50
N ALA A 41 -5.02 -7.03 -0.13
CA ALA A 41 -4.07 -6.73 -1.19
C ALA A 41 -4.80 -6.21 -2.45
N GLU A 42 -5.91 -6.85 -2.85
CA GLU A 42 -6.75 -6.41 -3.96
C GLU A 42 -7.35 -5.02 -3.71
N ASP A 43 -7.92 -4.77 -2.52
CA ASP A 43 -8.42 -3.46 -2.13
C ASP A 43 -7.31 -2.39 -2.16
N GLY A 44 -6.11 -2.76 -1.70
CA GLY A 44 -4.92 -1.91 -1.76
C GLY A 44 -4.53 -1.55 -3.19
N GLN A 45 -4.57 -2.52 -4.11
CA GLN A 45 -4.24 -2.30 -5.53
C GLN A 45 -5.27 -1.37 -6.17
N ALA A 46 -6.56 -1.57 -5.90
CA ALA A 46 -7.62 -0.70 -6.40
C ALA A 46 -7.44 0.74 -5.91
N ALA A 47 -7.18 0.93 -4.61
CA ALA A 47 -6.93 2.25 -4.03
C ALA A 47 -5.67 2.91 -4.62
N ALA A 48 -4.60 2.15 -4.82
CA ALA A 48 -3.39 2.65 -5.47
C ALA A 48 -3.68 3.10 -6.92
N GLY A 49 -4.45 2.33 -7.69
CA GLY A 49 -4.88 2.71 -9.03
C GLY A 49 -5.75 3.98 -9.05
N GLU A 50 -6.59 4.23 -8.05
CA GLU A 50 -7.31 5.51 -7.92
C GLU A 50 -6.35 6.68 -7.71
N VAL A 51 -5.29 6.49 -6.92
CA VAL A 51 -4.26 7.53 -6.70
C VAL A 51 -3.47 7.79 -7.97
N GLU A 52 -3.10 6.76 -8.74
CA GLU A 52 -2.44 6.90 -10.03
C GLU A 52 -3.27 7.77 -10.98
N ASN A 53 -4.56 7.46 -11.15
CA ASN A 53 -5.47 8.27 -11.97
C ASN A 53 -5.59 9.72 -11.47
N ALA A 54 -5.54 9.93 -10.16
CA ALA A 54 -5.55 11.28 -9.59
C ALA A 54 -4.26 12.05 -9.91
N MET A 55 -3.10 11.37 -9.90
CA MET A 55 -1.81 11.98 -10.28
C MET A 55 -1.81 12.40 -11.75
N ASP A 56 -2.32 11.55 -12.65
CA ASP A 56 -2.50 11.91 -14.06
C ASP A 56 -3.38 13.15 -14.23
N GLY A 57 -4.50 13.20 -13.51
CA GLY A 57 -5.38 14.37 -13.52
C GLY A 57 -4.72 15.65 -13.01
N ILE A 58 -3.85 15.56 -11.99
CA ILE A 58 -3.08 16.70 -11.49
C ILE A 58 -2.05 17.15 -12.55
N TYR A 59 -1.38 16.21 -13.21
CA TYR A 59 -0.41 16.51 -14.27
C TYR A 59 -1.07 17.25 -15.45
N GLU A 60 -2.23 16.78 -15.91
CA GLU A 60 -3.01 17.47 -16.94
C GLU A 60 -3.47 18.86 -16.50
N ALA A 61 -3.97 18.99 -15.27
CA ALA A 61 -4.40 20.28 -14.73
C ALA A 61 -3.24 21.28 -14.66
N ALA A 62 -2.06 20.83 -14.21
CA ALA A 62 -0.85 21.64 -14.17
C ALA A 62 -0.41 22.09 -15.57
N GLY A 63 -0.50 21.22 -16.58
CA GLY A 63 -0.28 21.57 -17.99
C GLY A 63 -1.21 22.68 -18.50
N ASN A 64 -2.50 22.60 -18.18
CA ASN A 64 -3.47 23.65 -18.54
C ASN A 64 -3.18 25.00 -17.85
N VAL A 65 -2.68 24.96 -16.60
CA VAL A 65 -2.26 26.18 -15.90
C VAL A 65 -1.03 26.78 -16.58
N ALA A 66 -0.05 25.96 -16.96
CA ALA A 66 1.14 26.44 -17.68
C ALA A 66 0.77 27.16 -18.99
N GLU A 67 -0.11 26.58 -19.81
CA GLU A 67 -0.60 27.20 -21.05
C GLU A 67 -1.33 28.54 -20.79
N SER A 68 -2.10 28.60 -19.70
CA SER A 68 -2.77 29.83 -19.28
C SER A 68 -1.77 30.92 -18.87
N VAL A 69 -0.68 30.54 -18.18
CA VAL A 69 0.38 31.47 -17.78
C VAL A 69 1.17 31.96 -18.99
N GLU A 70 1.48 31.10 -19.96
CA GLU A 70 2.09 31.49 -21.24
C GLU A 70 1.21 32.50 -21.99
N THR A 71 -0.10 32.27 -22.01
CA THR A 71 -1.05 33.22 -22.62
C THR A 71 -1.05 34.57 -21.92
N ILE A 72 -0.94 34.60 -20.58
CA ILE A 72 -0.83 35.84 -19.82
C ILE A 72 0.48 36.56 -20.18
N GLN A 73 1.60 35.83 -20.23
CA GLN A 73 2.90 36.39 -20.57
C GLN A 73 2.87 37.06 -21.95
N SER A 74 2.31 36.39 -22.97
CA SER A 74 2.17 36.96 -24.32
C SER A 74 1.31 38.23 -24.35
N ARG A 75 0.22 38.29 -23.56
CA ARG A 75 -0.63 39.49 -23.46
C ARG A 75 0.08 40.63 -22.75
N VAL A 76 0.86 40.32 -21.73
CA VAL A 76 1.65 41.31 -20.98
C VAL A 76 2.73 41.92 -21.86
N ASP A 77 3.35 41.12 -22.74
CA ASP A 77 4.30 41.62 -23.74
C ASP A 77 3.63 42.57 -24.75
N GLU A 78 2.42 42.26 -25.22
CA GLU A 78 1.63 43.16 -26.08
C GLU A 78 1.32 44.49 -25.38
N ILE A 79 0.94 44.44 -24.08
CA ILE A 79 0.70 45.65 -23.28
C ILE A 79 2.01 46.45 -23.15
N SER A 80 3.15 45.79 -22.94
CA SER A 80 4.46 46.46 -22.84
C SER A 80 4.79 47.25 -24.10
N GLU A 81 4.48 46.71 -25.29
CA GLU A 81 4.66 47.42 -26.55
C GLU A 81 3.74 48.65 -26.65
N ILE A 82 2.48 48.54 -26.23
CA ILE A 82 1.53 49.65 -26.22
C ILE A 82 2.00 50.76 -25.26
N VAL A 83 2.47 50.41 -24.06
CA VAL A 83 2.96 51.37 -23.06
C VAL A 83 4.20 52.10 -23.59
N THR A 84 5.11 51.38 -24.26
CA THR A 84 6.25 52.00 -24.94
C THR A 84 5.80 53.02 -25.99
N VAL A 85 4.75 52.73 -26.77
CA VAL A 85 4.20 53.69 -27.74
C VAL A 85 3.58 54.90 -27.03
N ILE A 86 2.87 54.71 -25.92
CA ILE A 86 2.27 55.81 -25.13
C ILE A 86 3.37 56.73 -24.59
N ASP A 87 4.43 56.18 -24.03
CA ASP A 87 5.57 56.96 -23.52
C ASP A 87 6.21 57.80 -24.64
N ASN A 88 6.45 57.20 -25.81
CA ASN A 88 6.96 57.91 -27.00
C ASN A 88 6.00 59.01 -27.51
N ILE A 89 4.68 58.83 -27.39
CA ILE A 89 3.68 59.86 -27.75
C ILE A 89 3.69 60.98 -26.73
N ALA A 90 3.78 60.66 -25.43
CA ALA A 90 3.86 61.63 -24.36
C ALA A 90 5.13 62.48 -24.49
N ASP A 91 6.28 61.88 -24.81
CA ASP A 91 7.54 62.61 -25.05
C ASP A 91 7.46 63.56 -26.25
N GLN A 92 6.89 63.10 -27.37
CA GLN A 92 6.64 63.96 -28.52
C GLN A 92 5.67 65.10 -28.20
N THR A 93 4.63 64.84 -27.39
CA THR A 93 3.65 65.84 -26.97
C THR A 93 4.29 66.89 -26.06
N ASN A 94 5.15 66.45 -25.13
CA ASN A 94 5.94 67.33 -24.27
C ASN A 94 6.86 68.24 -25.10
N LEU A 95 7.57 67.68 -26.10
CA LEU A 95 8.41 68.45 -27.03
C LEU A 95 7.59 69.44 -27.88
N LEU A 96 6.41 69.07 -28.35
CA LEU A 96 5.51 69.96 -29.08
C LEU A 96 4.99 71.10 -28.20
N ALA A 97 4.61 70.81 -26.97
CA ALA A 97 4.17 71.80 -25.98
C ALA A 97 5.30 72.79 -25.64
N LEU A 98 6.53 72.31 -25.47
CA LEU A 98 7.70 73.14 -25.26
C LEU A 98 7.94 74.10 -26.44
N ASN A 99 7.85 73.60 -27.67
CA ASN A 99 7.97 74.42 -28.88
C ASN A 99 6.85 75.47 -28.99
N ALA A 100 5.61 75.11 -28.62
CA ALA A 100 4.48 76.04 -28.59
C ALA A 100 4.66 77.15 -27.53
N ASN A 101 5.19 76.81 -26.36
CA ASN A 101 5.54 77.77 -25.31
C ASN A 101 6.62 78.77 -25.77
N ILE A 102 7.66 78.28 -26.46
CA ILE A 102 8.71 79.13 -27.03
C ILE A 102 8.12 80.11 -28.06
N GLU A 103 7.19 79.65 -28.89
CA GLU A 103 6.57 80.50 -29.93
C GLU A 103 5.55 81.48 -29.33
N ALA A 104 4.80 81.08 -28.30
CA ALA A 104 3.88 81.96 -27.56
C ALA A 104 4.65 83.13 -26.91
N ALA A 105 5.84 82.87 -26.34
CA ALA A 105 6.72 83.90 -25.78
C ALA A 105 7.30 84.87 -26.82
N ARG A 106 7.26 84.54 -28.12
CA ARG A 106 7.74 85.40 -29.22
C ARG A 106 6.65 86.29 -29.82
N SER A 107 5.37 86.03 -29.54
CA SER A 107 4.23 86.78 -30.09
C SER A 107 3.71 87.85 -29.13
N ALA A 108 3.23 88.98 -29.64
CA ALA A 108 2.70 90.10 -28.84
C ALA A 108 1.28 89.85 -28.28
N GLU A 109 0.59 88.78 -28.71
CA GLU A 109 -0.78 88.40 -28.31
C GLU A 109 -0.83 86.98 -27.66
N GLY A 110 0.33 86.44 -27.22
CA GLY A 110 0.53 85.02 -26.90
C GLY A 110 0.07 84.52 -25.52
N ASP A 111 -0.42 85.38 -24.62
CA ASP A 111 -0.71 85.00 -23.22
C ASP A 111 -1.69 83.83 -23.09
N GLY A 112 -2.71 83.74 -23.95
CA GLY A 112 -3.65 82.61 -23.94
C GLY A 112 -3.07 81.30 -24.50
N PHE A 113 -2.12 81.39 -25.43
CA PHE A 113 -1.47 80.22 -26.03
C PHE A 113 -0.39 79.62 -25.13
N ALA A 114 0.30 80.45 -24.33
CA ALA A 114 1.27 80.00 -23.34
C ALA A 114 0.60 79.13 -22.25
N VAL A 115 -0.56 79.57 -21.74
CA VAL A 115 -1.30 78.80 -20.73
C VAL A 115 -1.73 77.43 -21.25
N VAL A 116 -2.18 77.34 -22.50
CA VAL A 116 -2.56 76.06 -23.11
C VAL A 116 -1.33 75.17 -23.33
N ALA A 117 -0.20 75.74 -23.75
CA ALA A 117 1.03 74.98 -23.95
C ALA A 117 1.59 74.42 -22.62
N ASP A 118 1.53 75.18 -21.52
CA ASP A 118 1.90 74.68 -20.18
C ASP A 118 0.97 73.55 -19.69
N GLU A 119 -0.35 73.66 -19.93
CA GLU A 119 -1.31 72.60 -19.57
C GLU A 119 -1.04 71.31 -20.37
N VAL A 120 -0.80 71.42 -21.68
CA VAL A 120 -0.46 70.26 -22.53
C VAL A 120 0.86 69.64 -22.09
N LYS A 121 1.84 70.46 -21.70
CA LYS A 121 3.11 69.99 -21.17
C LYS A 121 2.91 69.19 -19.88
N SER A 122 2.13 69.72 -18.95
CA SER A 122 1.82 69.05 -17.68
C SER A 122 1.11 67.71 -17.90
N LEU A 123 0.15 67.64 -18.83
CA LEU A 123 -0.55 66.39 -19.17
C LEU A 123 0.38 65.36 -19.83
N ALA A 124 1.35 65.82 -20.62
CA ALA A 124 2.35 64.96 -21.23
C ALA A 124 3.31 64.37 -20.18
N GLU A 125 3.81 65.20 -19.24
CA GLU A 125 4.63 64.75 -18.11
C GLU A 125 3.84 63.76 -17.22
N GLU A 126 2.57 64.06 -16.90
CA GLU A 126 1.71 63.13 -16.15
C GLU A 126 1.49 61.80 -16.91
N SER A 127 1.37 61.84 -18.23
CA SER A 127 1.23 60.62 -19.05
C SER A 127 2.49 59.77 -19.04
N GLN A 128 3.69 60.36 -19.02
CA GLN A 128 4.96 59.64 -18.88
C GLN A 128 5.08 58.98 -17.51
N ASP A 129 4.75 59.71 -16.43
CA ASP A 129 4.77 59.16 -15.08
C ASP A 129 3.83 57.95 -14.96
N ARG A 130 2.64 58.02 -15.55
CA ARG A 130 1.70 56.87 -15.60
C ARG A 130 2.21 55.72 -16.46
N ALA A 131 2.86 55.99 -17.60
CA ALA A 131 3.45 54.95 -18.43
C ALA A 131 4.53 54.19 -17.64
N ALA A 132 5.40 54.91 -16.92
CA ALA A 132 6.43 54.30 -16.06
C ALA A 132 5.84 53.44 -14.92
N GLU A 133 4.76 53.90 -14.26
CA GLU A 133 4.05 53.09 -13.24
C GLU A 133 3.48 51.79 -13.85
N ILE A 134 2.98 51.84 -15.08
CA ILE A 134 2.47 50.65 -15.78
C ILE A 134 3.63 49.71 -16.16
N GLU A 135 4.77 50.23 -16.63
CA GLU A 135 5.96 49.41 -16.91
C GLU A 135 6.46 48.65 -15.68
N GLU A 136 6.49 49.29 -14.51
CA GLU A 136 6.84 48.62 -13.25
C GLU A 136 5.86 47.48 -12.93
N THR A 137 4.56 47.72 -13.14
CA THR A 137 3.51 46.71 -12.94
C THR A 137 3.66 45.54 -13.92
N ILE A 138 3.97 45.81 -15.18
CA ILE A 138 4.23 44.78 -16.21
C ILE A 138 5.41 43.91 -15.82
N ALA A 139 6.52 44.53 -15.40
CA ALA A 139 7.72 43.80 -14.98
C ALA A 139 7.43 42.89 -13.77
N ALA A 140 6.63 43.35 -12.81
CA ALA A 140 6.20 42.54 -11.69
C ALA A 140 5.35 41.33 -12.14
N ILE A 141 4.38 41.54 -13.04
CA ILE A 141 3.55 40.44 -13.58
C ILE A 141 4.41 39.43 -14.35
N GLN A 142 5.37 39.88 -15.16
CA GLN A 142 6.30 38.99 -15.88
C GLN A 142 7.14 38.15 -14.90
N SER A 143 7.62 38.75 -13.81
CA SER A 143 8.33 38.03 -12.76
C SER A 143 7.45 37.00 -12.05
N ASP A 144 6.21 37.36 -11.70
CA ASP A 144 5.28 36.47 -11.00
C ASP A 144 4.85 35.29 -11.88
N THR A 145 4.63 35.54 -13.17
CA THR A 145 4.31 34.49 -14.16
C THR A 145 5.47 33.54 -14.41
N ALA A 146 6.72 34.03 -14.49
CA ALA A 146 7.89 33.18 -14.58
C ALA A 146 8.04 32.28 -13.34
N ALA A 147 7.89 32.83 -12.13
CA ALA A 147 7.92 32.06 -10.89
C ALA A 147 6.80 31.01 -10.81
N ALA A 148 5.62 31.31 -11.37
CA ALA A 148 4.52 30.36 -11.44
C ALA A 148 4.86 29.17 -12.36
N VAL A 149 5.51 29.40 -13.51
CA VAL A 149 5.97 28.32 -14.40
C VAL A 149 6.98 27.43 -13.69
N ASP A 150 7.99 28.00 -13.03
CA ASP A 150 9.00 27.22 -12.27
C ASP A 150 8.33 26.34 -11.20
N THR A 151 7.33 26.88 -10.51
CA THR A 151 6.57 26.14 -9.47
C THR A 151 5.75 24.99 -10.08
N ILE A 152 5.17 25.20 -11.27
CA ILE A 152 4.43 24.17 -11.99
C ILE A 152 5.36 23.05 -12.45
N GLU A 153 6.53 23.38 -12.97
CA GLU A 153 7.54 22.39 -13.35
C GLU A 153 8.01 21.55 -12.16
N GLU A 154 8.29 22.19 -11.01
CA GLU A 154 8.64 21.46 -9.79
C GLU A 154 7.49 20.57 -9.31
N SER A 155 6.25 21.07 -9.37
CA SER A 155 5.06 20.30 -8.99
C SER A 155 4.89 19.06 -9.88
N ASN A 156 5.08 19.21 -11.20
CA ASN A 156 5.01 18.08 -12.14
C ASN A 156 6.06 17.01 -11.85
N GLN A 157 7.29 17.40 -11.49
CA GLN A 157 8.32 16.43 -11.07
C GLN A 157 7.93 15.68 -9.79
N GLN A 158 7.24 16.34 -8.84
CA GLN A 158 6.77 15.67 -7.63
C GLN A 158 5.61 14.71 -7.92
N VAL A 159 4.72 15.08 -8.84
CA VAL A 159 3.62 14.22 -9.30
C VAL A 159 4.16 12.98 -9.99
N GLU A 160 5.15 13.13 -10.89
CA GLU A 160 5.80 12.00 -11.58
C GLU A 160 6.46 11.03 -10.57
N ARG A 161 7.22 11.55 -9.60
CA ARG A 161 7.78 10.71 -8.52
C ARG A 161 6.69 10.04 -7.67
N GLY A 162 5.55 10.72 -7.48
CA GLY A 162 4.39 10.19 -6.79
C GLY A 162 3.79 9.00 -7.56
N ALA A 163 3.63 9.14 -8.87
CA ALA A 163 3.15 8.07 -9.75
C ALA A 163 4.09 6.86 -9.73
N ASP A 164 5.40 7.07 -9.85
CA ASP A 164 6.40 5.99 -9.74
C ASP A 164 6.31 5.23 -8.40
N ALA A 165 6.10 5.98 -7.29
CA ALA A 165 5.97 5.37 -5.97
C ALA A 165 4.67 4.55 -5.83
N VAL A 166 3.58 5.01 -6.45
CA VAL A 166 2.30 4.29 -6.51
C VAL A 166 2.44 3.02 -7.33
N GLN A 167 3.10 3.08 -8.50
CA GLN A 167 3.36 1.89 -9.31
C GLN A 167 4.15 0.83 -8.54
N ASN A 168 5.21 1.23 -7.84
CA ASN A 168 5.96 0.31 -6.99
C ASN A 168 5.09 -0.30 -5.88
N ALA A 169 4.18 0.48 -5.29
CA ALA A 169 3.23 -0.05 -4.30
C ALA A 169 2.29 -1.10 -4.91
N ILE A 170 1.83 -0.90 -6.14
CA ILE A 170 1.01 -1.88 -6.88
C ILE A 170 1.80 -3.18 -7.09
N ASP A 171 3.05 -3.09 -7.54
CA ASP A 171 3.92 -4.24 -7.77
C ASP A 171 4.14 -5.04 -6.47
N ILE A 172 4.38 -4.35 -5.35
CA ILE A 172 4.51 -5.00 -4.02
C ILE A 172 3.22 -5.70 -3.60
N LEU A 173 2.05 -5.09 -3.86
CA LEU A 173 0.77 -5.70 -3.52
C LEU A 173 0.48 -6.95 -4.37
N ASP A 174 0.95 -6.97 -5.62
CA ASP A 174 0.88 -8.17 -6.48
C ASP A 174 1.79 -9.30 -5.97
N GLU A 175 3.00 -8.97 -5.54
CA GLU A 175 3.90 -9.92 -4.87
C GLU A 175 3.29 -10.47 -3.58
N ILE A 176 2.60 -9.62 -2.79
CA ILE A 176 1.86 -10.05 -1.60
C ILE A 176 0.74 -11.01 -1.98
N GLY A 177 -0.06 -10.71 -2.99
CA GLY A 177 -1.12 -11.60 -3.47
C GLY A 177 -0.58 -12.97 -3.88
N THR A 178 0.52 -13.00 -4.62
CA THR A 178 1.21 -14.24 -5.00
C THR A 178 1.68 -15.03 -3.76
N ALA A 179 2.33 -14.37 -2.81
CA ALA A 179 2.80 -15.02 -1.58
C ALA A 179 1.64 -15.56 -0.73
N VAL A 180 0.51 -14.87 -0.67
CA VAL A 180 -0.70 -15.33 0.02
C VAL A 180 -1.28 -16.58 -0.66
N SER A 181 -1.32 -16.61 -1.99
CA SER A 181 -1.76 -17.80 -2.74
C SER A 181 -0.85 -19.01 -2.48
N GLU A 182 0.47 -18.82 -2.39
CA GLU A 182 1.40 -19.90 -2.02
C GLU A 182 1.16 -20.42 -0.58
N VAL A 183 0.79 -19.52 0.35
CA VAL A 183 0.42 -19.91 1.72
C VAL A 183 -0.88 -20.71 1.73
N ASP A 184 -1.87 -20.35 0.91
CA ASP A 184 -3.14 -21.07 0.79
C ASP A 184 -2.96 -22.49 0.21
N ASP A 185 -2.12 -22.63 -0.82
CA ASP A 185 -1.74 -23.95 -1.34
C ASP A 185 -1.04 -24.79 -0.26
N GLY A 186 -0.10 -24.17 0.48
CA GLY A 186 0.62 -24.83 1.57
C GLY A 186 -0.30 -25.25 2.72
N ILE A 187 -1.29 -24.44 3.07
CA ILE A 187 -2.23 -24.78 4.15
C ILE A 187 -3.19 -25.89 3.74
N THR A 188 -3.55 -25.95 2.46
CA THR A 188 -4.31 -27.07 1.88
C THR A 188 -3.52 -28.38 1.98
N GLU A 189 -2.21 -28.37 1.70
CA GLU A 189 -1.35 -29.55 1.90
C GLU A 189 -1.29 -29.98 3.38
N VAL A 190 -1.16 -29.02 4.30
CA VAL A 190 -1.18 -29.29 5.74
C VAL A 190 -2.51 -29.90 6.18
N ALA A 191 -3.64 -29.39 5.70
CA ALA A 191 -4.96 -29.92 6.00
C ALA A 191 -5.09 -31.39 5.54
N ASN A 192 -4.66 -31.70 4.31
CA ASN A 192 -4.66 -33.07 3.78
C ASN A 192 -3.74 -34.02 4.57
N ALA A 193 -2.57 -33.55 4.99
CA ALA A 193 -1.65 -34.33 5.83
C ALA A 193 -2.23 -34.57 7.23
N THR A 194 -2.93 -33.58 7.78
CA THR A 194 -3.59 -33.65 9.09
C THR A 194 -4.75 -34.66 9.07
N ASP A 195 -5.56 -34.67 8.01
CA ASP A 195 -6.63 -35.65 7.81
C ASP A 195 -6.07 -37.10 7.72
N SER A 196 -4.96 -37.26 7.00
CA SER A 196 -4.25 -38.55 6.92
C SER A 196 -3.68 -39.00 8.27
N GLN A 197 -3.17 -38.05 9.08
CA GLN A 197 -2.72 -38.33 10.45
C GLN A 197 -3.86 -38.69 11.39
N ALA A 198 -5.04 -38.06 11.26
CA ALA A 198 -6.23 -38.41 12.02
C ALA A 198 -6.62 -39.87 11.77
N SER A 199 -6.75 -40.25 10.49
CA SER A 199 -7.05 -41.64 10.10
C SER A 199 -6.00 -42.64 10.60
N SER A 200 -4.71 -42.31 10.49
CA SER A 200 -3.63 -43.17 11.00
C SER A 200 -3.69 -43.31 12.53
N THR A 201 -4.06 -42.25 13.23
CA THR A 201 -4.19 -42.24 14.69
C THR A 201 -5.35 -43.12 15.15
N GLU A 202 -6.49 -43.09 14.45
CA GLU A 202 -7.62 -43.98 14.69
C GLU A 202 -7.27 -45.47 14.44
N GLU A 203 -6.52 -45.75 13.38
CA GLU A 203 -6.02 -47.12 13.12
C GLU A 203 -5.10 -47.61 14.23
N VAL A 204 -4.18 -46.76 14.70
CA VAL A 204 -3.29 -47.10 15.83
C VAL A 204 -4.10 -47.31 17.11
N ALA A 205 -5.10 -46.47 17.40
CA ALA A 205 -5.98 -46.65 18.54
C ALA A 205 -6.65 -48.04 18.51
N THR A 206 -7.18 -48.44 17.35
CA THR A 206 -7.81 -49.74 17.14
C THR A 206 -6.82 -50.89 17.35
N MET A 207 -5.61 -50.80 16.79
CA MET A 207 -4.56 -51.82 16.98
C MET A 207 -4.13 -51.97 18.45
N VAL A 208 -4.12 -50.87 19.20
CA VAL A 208 -3.81 -50.86 20.64
C VAL A 208 -4.91 -51.57 21.42
N GLU A 209 -6.17 -51.33 21.10
CA GLU A 209 -7.30 -52.06 21.72
C GLU A 209 -7.24 -53.56 21.45
N GLU A 210 -7.02 -53.97 20.20
CA GLU A 210 -6.90 -55.39 19.81
C GLU A 210 -5.70 -56.08 20.50
N THR A 211 -4.57 -55.38 20.61
CA THR A 211 -3.38 -55.88 21.31
C THR A 211 -3.65 -56.02 22.80
N ALA A 212 -4.39 -55.09 23.41
CA ALA A 212 -4.75 -55.15 24.82
C ALA A 212 -5.66 -56.35 25.10
N ASP A 213 -6.63 -56.62 24.22
CA ASP A 213 -7.51 -57.79 24.32
C ASP A 213 -6.74 -59.11 24.15
N THR A 214 -5.83 -59.17 23.17
CA THR A 214 -4.95 -60.34 22.99
C THR A 214 -4.08 -60.59 24.21
N ALA A 215 -3.51 -59.54 24.82
CA ALA A 215 -2.70 -59.67 26.03
C ALA A 215 -3.53 -60.18 27.23
N ARG A 216 -4.79 -59.73 27.37
CA ARG A 216 -5.71 -60.25 28.39
C ARG A 216 -6.01 -61.73 28.19
N GLU A 217 -6.26 -62.16 26.94
CA GLU A 217 -6.52 -63.57 26.62
C GLU A 217 -5.28 -64.45 26.92
N VAL A 218 -4.08 -63.97 26.59
CA VAL A 218 -2.82 -64.67 26.90
C VAL A 218 -2.63 -64.80 28.41
N SER A 219 -2.90 -63.75 29.18
CA SER A 219 -2.82 -63.80 30.66
C SER A 219 -3.79 -64.84 31.22
N GLN A 220 -5.04 -64.87 30.75
CA GLN A 220 -6.03 -65.85 31.20
C GLN A 220 -5.61 -67.30 30.87
N LYS A 221 -5.06 -67.53 29.68
CA LYS A 221 -4.53 -68.84 29.30
C LYS A 221 -3.31 -69.24 30.13
N ALA A 222 -2.44 -68.30 30.47
CA ALA A 222 -1.30 -68.55 31.33
C ALA A 222 -1.73 -68.95 32.76
N ASP A 223 -2.73 -68.25 33.32
CA ASP A 223 -3.32 -68.60 34.62
C ASP A 223 -3.95 -70.00 34.59
N GLN A 224 -4.70 -70.32 33.54
CA GLN A 224 -5.28 -71.66 33.36
C GLN A 224 -4.20 -72.75 33.26
N ILE A 225 -3.12 -72.52 32.51
CA ILE A 225 -1.99 -73.46 32.40
C ILE A 225 -1.32 -73.65 33.77
N ALA A 226 -1.16 -72.58 34.55
CA ALA A 226 -0.58 -72.66 35.90
C ALA A 226 -1.46 -73.52 36.83
N ASP A 227 -2.79 -73.32 36.79
CA ASP A 227 -3.75 -74.13 37.56
C ASP A 227 -3.72 -75.61 37.15
N GLU A 228 -3.69 -75.90 35.84
CA GLU A 228 -3.58 -77.26 35.32
C GLU A 228 -2.25 -77.92 35.73
N THR A 229 -1.15 -77.17 35.69
CA THR A 229 0.18 -77.64 36.11
C THR A 229 0.23 -77.95 37.61
N ASN A 230 -0.39 -77.11 38.44
CA ASN A 230 -0.53 -77.35 39.87
C ASN A 230 -1.36 -78.61 40.16
N ALA A 231 -2.49 -78.77 39.47
CA ALA A 231 -3.32 -79.96 39.58
C ALA A 231 -2.59 -81.24 39.14
N GLN A 232 -1.78 -81.15 38.09
CA GLN A 232 -0.98 -82.26 37.58
C GLN A 232 0.13 -82.64 38.58
N SER A 233 0.79 -81.66 39.20
CA SER A 233 1.79 -81.88 40.25
C SER A 233 1.18 -82.60 41.45
N ALA A 234 0.00 -82.17 41.92
CA ALA A 234 -0.69 -82.82 43.02
C ALA A 234 -1.06 -84.30 42.72
N ARG A 235 -1.47 -84.61 41.49
CA ARG A 235 -1.71 -86.00 41.07
C ARG A 235 -0.42 -86.83 41.01
N ILE A 236 0.69 -86.22 40.60
CA ILE A 236 2.00 -86.89 40.61
C ILE A 236 2.42 -87.23 42.04
N ASP A 237 2.23 -86.31 42.99
CA ASP A 237 2.50 -86.57 44.41
C ASP A 237 1.61 -87.69 44.98
N GLU A 238 0.33 -87.71 44.60
CA GLU A 238 -0.61 -88.76 44.99
C GLU A 238 -0.19 -90.14 44.43
N ILE A 239 0.22 -90.20 43.17
CA ILE A 239 0.77 -91.42 42.54
C ILE A 239 2.05 -91.86 43.26
N GLY A 240 2.96 -90.93 43.58
CA GLY A 240 4.18 -91.22 44.32
C GLY A 240 3.89 -91.85 45.69
N THR A 241 2.91 -91.29 46.41
CA THR A 241 2.46 -91.81 47.70
C THR A 241 1.87 -93.22 47.58
N HIS A 242 1.04 -93.47 46.55
CA HIS A 242 0.49 -94.81 46.28
C HIS A 242 1.57 -95.85 45.94
N ILE A 243 2.62 -95.45 45.20
CA ILE A 243 3.75 -96.34 44.88
C ILE A 243 4.50 -96.72 46.16
N ASP A 244 4.75 -95.76 47.06
CA ASP A 244 5.42 -96.01 48.33
C ASP A 244 4.61 -96.92 49.25
N GLU A 245 3.26 -96.83 49.25
CA GLU A 245 2.40 -97.74 50.01
C GLU A 245 2.38 -99.19 49.46
N MET A 246 2.75 -99.39 48.20
CA MET A 246 2.78 -100.71 47.55
C MET A 246 4.10 -101.48 47.74
N LEU A 247 5.15 -100.81 48.23
CA LEU A 247 6.49 -101.39 48.46
C LEU A 247 6.69 -101.84 49.92
#